data_AF-A0A7K0KGI6-F1
#
_entry.id   AF-A0A7K0KGI6-F1
#
_cell.length_a   1.000
_cell.length_b   1.000
_cell.length_c   1.000
_cell.angle_alpha   90.00
_cell.angle_beta   90.00
_cell.angle_gamma   90.00
#
_symmetry.space_group_name_H-M   'P 1'
#
loop_
_entity.id
_entity.type
_entity.pdbx_description
1 polymer ?
#
loop_
_entity_poly.entity_id
_entity_poly.type
_entity_poly.pdbx_seq_one_letter_code
_entity_poly.pdbx_strand_id
1 'polypeptide(L)'
;MINNRKNGIVIMRVTCAIFFVFFTFLYLYDYQTDIMSVIQHVLSQGATHYNRLIGAVLITLVLWLLQLTLYSFIRLERVGHALSYFPSLLLLAILTDVTRNVDTESYIDCWAWLFPLLMVFYAVVIWFCRQMESLDSSPFVTESSSRVLWQNLSIMGAMMLMTCAIGCSDEVFHYRMRMENDLSSQRYQEALTVGSNEEKTDSSLTFLRIWALSATHQLGDKLFEYPLVGGSDAMLPNGSSVKVMMASTEPVYIMLGVYFKQKMRPRVYFEKLHQKWWATKASNDWLLCAYLLDCDVDAFAHNITKYYRLDSHLPKHYREALILYTHLREHPYLVYHDAVMDADYEDYQDMSKKYANPKERFSELKDTYGKTYWFYFFTHRRIASMK
;
A
#
# COMPACT_ATOMS: atom_id res chain seq x y z
N MET A 1 -35.89 -31.47 27.79
CA MET A 1 -35.86 -30.82 26.45
C MET A 1 -35.78 -29.29 26.51
N ILE A 2 -36.54 -28.59 27.37
CA ILE A 2 -36.51 -27.10 27.47
C ILE A 2 -35.13 -26.55 27.87
N ASN A 3 -34.41 -27.19 28.80
CA ASN A 3 -33.04 -26.79 29.17
C ASN A 3 -32.05 -26.90 28.01
N ASN A 4 -32.11 -27.98 27.20
CA ASN A 4 -31.21 -28.14 26.06
C ASN A 4 -31.43 -27.05 24.99
N ARG A 5 -32.67 -26.57 24.82
CA ARG A 5 -33.00 -25.50 23.87
C ARG A 5 -32.48 -24.13 24.34
N LYS A 6 -32.68 -23.80 25.62
CA LYS A 6 -32.14 -22.55 26.22
C LYS A 6 -30.62 -22.54 26.16
N ASN A 7 -29.99 -23.68 26.48
CA ASN A 7 -28.55 -23.84 26.39
C ASN A 7 -28.05 -23.67 24.95
N GLY A 8 -28.73 -24.25 23.95
CA GLY A 8 -28.36 -24.10 22.54
C GLY A 8 -28.43 -22.66 22.02
N ILE A 9 -29.44 -21.88 22.43
CA ILE A 9 -29.55 -20.45 22.06
C ILE A 9 -28.44 -19.63 22.71
N VAL A 10 -28.16 -19.86 24.00
CA VAL A 10 -27.06 -19.17 24.72
C VAL A 10 -25.71 -19.50 24.07
N ILE A 11 -25.47 -20.79 23.75
CA ILE A 11 -24.26 -21.22 23.04
C ILE A 11 -24.14 -20.48 21.71
N MET A 12 -25.19 -20.42 20.90
CA MET A 12 -25.17 -19.72 19.61
C MET A 12 -24.81 -18.24 19.76
N ARG A 13 -25.42 -17.53 20.71
CA ARG A 13 -25.13 -16.11 20.96
C ARG A 13 -23.68 -15.90 21.39
N VAL A 14 -23.17 -16.76 22.27
CA VAL A 14 -21.77 -16.69 22.72
C VAL A 14 -20.82 -16.98 21.56
N THR A 15 -21.11 -17.98 20.71
CA THR A 15 -20.30 -18.27 19.52
C THR A 15 -20.29 -17.09 18.55
N CYS A 16 -21.44 -16.48 18.26
CA CYS A 16 -21.52 -15.28 17.42
C CYS A 16 -20.72 -14.12 18.01
N ALA A 17 -20.81 -13.87 19.31
CA ALA A 17 -20.04 -12.81 19.96
C ALA A 17 -18.53 -13.06 19.86
N ILE A 18 -18.07 -14.29 20.13
CA ILE A 18 -16.65 -14.66 19.99
C ILE A 18 -16.17 -14.45 18.55
N PHE A 19 -16.96 -14.90 17.57
CA PHE A 19 -16.60 -14.79 16.16
C PHE A 19 -16.52 -13.32 15.71
N PHE A 20 -17.46 -12.48 16.16
CA PHE A 20 -17.46 -11.05 15.89
C PHE A 20 -16.25 -10.34 16.50
N VAL A 21 -15.95 -10.58 17.78
CA VAL A 21 -14.82 -9.97 18.48
C VAL A 21 -13.50 -10.39 17.85
N PHE A 22 -13.34 -11.69 17.57
CA PHE A 22 -12.14 -12.22 16.95
C PHE A 22 -11.92 -11.65 15.54
N PHE A 23 -12.96 -11.65 14.70
CA PHE A 23 -12.91 -11.05 13.38
C PHE A 23 -12.55 -9.56 13.44
N THR A 24 -13.27 -8.78 14.25
CA THR A 24 -13.07 -7.32 14.32
C THR A 24 -11.67 -6.99 14.84
N PHE A 25 -11.19 -7.73 15.84
CA PHE A 25 -9.84 -7.56 16.35
C PHE A 25 -8.79 -7.87 15.30
N LEU A 26 -8.84 -9.03 14.64
CA LEU A 26 -7.86 -9.39 13.61
C LEU A 26 -7.94 -8.46 12.39
N TYR A 27 -9.14 -8.07 11.99
CA TYR A 27 -9.35 -7.14 10.88
C TYR A 27 -8.69 -5.79 11.15
N LEU A 28 -8.86 -5.23 12.35
CA LEU A 28 -8.22 -3.96 12.72
C LEU A 28 -6.74 -4.10 13.04
N TYR A 29 -6.38 -5.17 13.74
CA TYR A 29 -5.01 -5.39 14.19
C TYR A 29 -4.12 -5.78 13.01
N ASP A 30 -4.43 -6.84 12.25
CA ASP A 30 -3.54 -7.34 11.18
C ASP A 30 -3.77 -6.68 9.83
N TYR A 31 -5.02 -6.40 9.45
CA TYR A 31 -5.31 -5.98 8.08
C TYR A 31 -5.40 -4.45 7.91
N GLN A 32 -6.07 -3.74 8.82
CA GLN A 32 -6.36 -2.30 8.67
C GLN A 32 -5.51 -1.39 9.57
N THR A 33 -4.48 -1.91 10.24
CA THR A 33 -3.66 -1.13 11.18
C THR A 33 -3.02 0.10 10.54
N ASP A 34 -2.48 -0.03 9.33
CA ASP A 34 -1.80 1.07 8.64
C ASP A 34 -2.79 2.15 8.22
N ILE A 35 -3.98 1.74 7.75
CA ILE A 35 -5.08 2.64 7.40
C ILE A 35 -5.59 3.40 8.62
N MET A 36 -5.75 2.74 9.77
CA MET A 36 -6.15 3.38 11.02
C MET A 36 -5.11 4.40 11.51
N SER A 37 -3.82 4.10 11.32
CA SER A 37 -2.74 5.04 11.64
C SER A 37 -2.88 6.34 10.84
N VAL A 38 -3.19 6.22 9.56
CA VAL A 38 -3.36 7.36 8.66
C VAL A 38 -4.61 8.16 8.99
N ILE A 39 -5.76 7.50 9.20
CA ILE A 39 -6.99 8.21 9.58
C ILE A 39 -6.75 9.00 10.85
N GLN A 40 -6.15 8.39 11.88
CA GLN A 40 -5.89 9.08 13.13
C GLN A 40 -4.92 10.25 12.93
N HIS A 41 -3.85 10.06 12.14
CA HIS A 41 -2.90 11.12 11.86
C HIS A 41 -3.55 12.30 11.12
N VAL A 42 -4.28 12.03 10.04
CA VAL A 42 -4.95 13.06 9.22
C VAL A 42 -6.03 13.78 10.02
N LEU A 43 -6.90 13.06 10.74
CA LEU A 43 -7.95 13.68 11.56
C LEU A 43 -7.41 14.49 12.74
N SER A 44 -6.26 14.08 13.30
CA SER A 44 -5.61 14.82 14.39
C SER A 44 -4.64 15.89 13.93
N GLN A 45 -4.50 16.12 12.61
CA GLN A 45 -3.51 17.03 12.02
C GLN A 45 -2.08 16.73 12.53
N GLY A 46 -1.77 15.45 12.73
CA GLY A 46 -0.48 14.97 13.23
C GLY A 46 -0.28 15.04 14.74
N ALA A 47 -1.28 15.45 15.51
CA ALA A 47 -1.15 15.57 16.97
C ALA A 47 -1.10 14.22 17.71
N THR A 48 -1.56 13.13 17.09
CA THR A 48 -1.66 11.83 17.77
C THR A 48 -1.13 10.68 16.92
N HIS A 49 -0.64 9.64 17.60
CA HIS A 49 -0.14 8.41 16.99
C HIS A 49 -1.08 7.25 17.31
N TYR A 50 -1.39 6.42 16.31
CA TYR A 50 -2.22 5.24 16.51
C TYR A 50 -1.40 4.13 17.16
N ASN A 51 -1.89 3.57 18.25
CA ASN A 51 -1.34 2.35 18.82
C ASN A 51 -2.20 1.18 18.37
N ARG A 52 -1.59 0.27 17.60
CA ARG A 52 -2.23 -0.89 16.99
C ARG A 52 -3.05 -1.73 17.97
N LEU A 53 -2.51 -2.04 19.15
CA LEU A 53 -3.20 -2.87 20.14
C LEU A 53 -4.36 -2.10 20.79
N ILE A 54 -4.09 -0.89 21.27
CA ILE A 54 -5.08 -0.08 22.00
C ILE A 54 -6.25 0.27 21.07
N GLY A 55 -5.95 0.68 19.83
CA GLY A 55 -6.94 1.02 18.83
C GLY A 55 -7.82 -0.17 18.46
N ALA A 56 -7.23 -1.32 18.16
CA ALA A 56 -8.00 -2.53 17.82
C ALA A 56 -8.91 -2.97 18.98
N VAL A 57 -8.40 -2.99 20.22
CA VAL A 57 -9.19 -3.37 21.40
C VAL A 57 -10.33 -2.37 21.65
N LEU A 58 -10.03 -1.07 21.62
CA LEU A 58 -11.00 -0.01 21.91
C LEU A 58 -12.13 0.01 20.89
N ILE A 59 -11.82 -0.03 19.59
CA ILE A 59 -12.82 -0.02 18.52
C ILE A 59 -13.66 -1.31 18.60
N THR A 60 -13.04 -2.47 18.79
CA THR A 60 -13.76 -3.75 18.95
C THR A 60 -14.74 -3.70 20.13
N LEU A 61 -14.31 -3.14 21.26
CA LEU A 61 -15.14 -3.01 22.46
C LEU A 61 -16.31 -2.06 22.23
N VAL A 62 -16.09 -0.91 21.59
CA VAL A 62 -17.16 0.05 21.27
C VAL A 62 -18.19 -0.56 20.33
N LEU A 63 -17.75 -1.24 19.26
CA LEU A 63 -18.64 -1.90 18.31
C LEU A 63 -19.40 -3.08 18.93
N TRP A 64 -18.79 -3.79 19.87
CA TRP A 64 -19.45 -4.84 20.62
C TRP A 64 -20.51 -4.29 21.58
N LEU A 65 -20.20 -3.21 22.32
CA LEU A 65 -21.19 -2.52 23.16
C LEU A 65 -22.38 -1.99 22.35
N LEU A 66 -22.12 -1.45 21.15
CA LEU A 66 -23.18 -1.04 20.23
C LEU A 66 -24.07 -2.22 19.82
N GLN A 67 -23.49 -3.40 19.57
CA GLN A 67 -24.29 -4.58 19.28
C GLN A 67 -25.17 -4.98 20.48
N LEU A 68 -24.65 -4.90 21.71
CA LEU A 68 -25.42 -5.20 22.92
C LEU A 68 -26.62 -4.24 23.10
N THR A 69 -26.42 -2.95 22.84
CA THR A 69 -27.51 -1.96 22.93
C THR A 69 -28.58 -2.23 21.87
N LEU A 70 -28.18 -2.46 20.62
CA LEU A 70 -29.10 -2.79 19.53
C LEU A 70 -29.86 -4.09 19.78
N TYR A 71 -29.18 -5.12 20.28
CA TYR A 71 -29.82 -6.38 20.64
C TYR A 71 -30.92 -6.19 21.71
N SER A 72 -30.69 -5.32 22.71
CA SER A 72 -31.69 -5.00 23.75
C SER A 72 -32.98 -4.41 23.17
N PHE A 73 -32.89 -3.60 22.10
CA PHE A 73 -34.04 -3.03 21.39
C PHE A 73 -34.72 -4.01 20.43
N ILE A 74 -33.93 -4.81 19.70
CA ILE A 74 -34.39 -5.65 18.60
C ILE A 74 -35.03 -6.95 19.09
N ARG A 75 -34.47 -7.56 20.15
CA ARG A 75 -34.98 -8.79 20.82
C ARG A 75 -35.29 -9.97 19.88
N LEU A 76 -34.57 -10.14 18.78
CA LEU A 76 -34.65 -11.36 17.95
C LEU A 76 -33.87 -12.49 18.63
N GLU A 77 -34.55 -13.62 18.92
CA GLU A 77 -33.97 -14.67 19.75
C GLU A 77 -33.39 -15.85 18.97
N ARG A 78 -33.79 -16.07 17.71
CA ARG A 78 -33.42 -17.25 16.90
C ARG A 78 -32.56 -16.93 15.67
N VAL A 79 -33.09 -17.09 14.46
CA VAL A 79 -32.33 -17.09 13.18
C VAL A 79 -31.85 -15.68 12.81
N GLY A 80 -32.50 -14.64 13.35
CA GLY A 80 -32.12 -13.25 13.13
C GLY A 80 -31.18 -12.65 14.17
N HIS A 81 -30.62 -13.43 15.11
CA HIS A 81 -29.72 -12.88 16.14
C HIS A 81 -28.47 -12.24 15.51
N ALA A 82 -27.91 -12.86 14.46
CA ALA A 82 -26.76 -12.35 13.72
C ALA A 82 -27.01 -10.93 13.16
N LEU A 83 -28.23 -10.59 12.77
CA LEU A 83 -28.55 -9.27 12.24
C LEU A 83 -28.29 -8.14 13.25
N SER A 84 -28.27 -8.43 14.55
CA SER A 84 -27.89 -7.43 15.57
C SER A 84 -26.46 -6.91 15.40
N TYR A 85 -25.56 -7.66 14.73
CA TYR A 85 -24.20 -7.26 14.44
C TYR A 85 -24.08 -6.39 13.18
N PHE A 86 -25.12 -6.31 12.34
CA PHE A 86 -25.06 -5.61 11.07
C PHE A 86 -24.64 -4.14 11.22
N PRO A 87 -25.22 -3.33 12.12
CA PRO A 87 -24.81 -1.93 12.24
C PRO A 87 -23.37 -1.78 12.73
N SER A 88 -22.91 -2.65 13.63
CA SER A 88 -21.52 -2.65 14.09
C SER A 88 -20.53 -3.01 12.96
N LEU A 89 -20.85 -4.02 12.15
CA LEU A 89 -20.03 -4.42 10.99
C LEU A 89 -20.08 -3.38 9.86
N LEU A 90 -21.21 -2.71 9.68
CA LEU A 90 -21.36 -1.61 8.72
C LEU A 90 -20.52 -0.40 9.14
N LEU A 91 -20.58 0.01 10.42
CA LEU A 91 -19.74 1.09 10.92
C LEU A 91 -18.25 0.76 10.83
N LEU A 92 -17.86 -0.49 11.09
CA LEU A 92 -16.48 -0.94 10.88
C LEU A 92 -16.06 -0.85 9.41
N ALA A 93 -16.95 -1.22 8.50
CA ALA A 93 -16.72 -1.11 7.06
C ALA A 93 -16.52 0.36 6.65
N ILE A 94 -17.41 1.25 7.07
CA ILE A 94 -17.34 2.69 6.81
C ILE A 94 -16.07 3.30 7.38
N LEU A 95 -15.71 2.93 8.61
CA LEU A 95 -14.49 3.42 9.27
C LEU A 95 -13.23 3.05 8.49
N THR A 96 -13.25 1.92 7.77
CA THR A 96 -12.10 1.41 7.02
C THR A 96 -12.19 1.63 5.51
N ASP A 97 -13.28 2.24 5.02
CA ASP A 97 -13.47 2.62 3.61
C ASP A 97 -12.77 3.94 3.29
N VAL A 98 -11.45 3.87 3.29
CA VAL A 98 -10.53 4.99 3.08
C VAL A 98 -10.02 4.99 1.65
N THR A 99 -10.18 6.12 0.96
CA THR A 99 -9.67 6.29 -0.41
C THR A 99 -8.25 6.85 -0.42
N ARG A 100 -7.55 6.76 -1.56
CA ARG A 100 -6.20 7.30 -1.72
C ARG A 100 -6.09 8.83 -1.54
N ASN A 101 -7.21 9.55 -1.56
CA ASN A 101 -7.30 11.01 -1.55
C ASN A 101 -7.94 11.57 -0.27
N VAL A 102 -7.79 10.89 0.87
CA VAL A 102 -8.39 11.32 2.17
C VAL A 102 -7.93 12.72 2.63
N ASP A 103 -6.83 13.22 2.09
CA ASP A 103 -6.34 14.58 2.30
C ASP A 103 -7.21 15.67 1.63
N THR A 104 -7.94 15.31 0.57
CA THR A 104 -8.61 16.25 -0.33
C THR A 104 -10.10 15.96 -0.52
N GLU A 105 -10.50 14.70 -0.43
CA GLU A 105 -11.88 14.25 -0.59
C GLU A 105 -12.40 13.67 0.73
N SER A 106 -13.55 14.18 1.17
CA SER A 106 -14.26 13.61 2.31
C SER A 106 -14.94 12.31 1.88
N TYR A 107 -14.37 11.17 2.27
CA TYR A 107 -15.00 9.85 2.04
C TYR A 107 -16.36 9.72 2.74
N ILE A 108 -16.63 10.58 3.74
CA ILE A 108 -17.88 10.61 4.51
C ILE A 108 -19.06 11.08 3.65
N ASP A 109 -18.83 11.83 2.57
CA ASP A 109 -19.90 12.48 1.80
C ASP A 109 -20.85 11.47 1.15
N CYS A 110 -20.33 10.35 0.67
CA CYS A 110 -21.15 9.24 0.13
C CYS A 110 -21.91 8.52 1.25
N TRP A 111 -21.22 8.24 2.36
CA TRP A 111 -21.77 7.53 3.50
C TRP A 111 -22.82 8.33 4.26
N ALA A 112 -22.79 9.66 4.21
CA ALA A 112 -23.80 10.53 4.81
C ALA A 112 -25.23 10.23 4.33
N TRP A 113 -25.38 9.82 3.06
CA TRP A 113 -26.67 9.43 2.48
C TRP A 113 -26.87 7.91 2.45
N LEU A 114 -25.81 7.16 2.14
CA LEU A 114 -25.89 5.70 2.02
C LEU A 114 -26.16 5.02 3.36
N PHE A 115 -25.55 5.48 4.46
CA PHE A 115 -25.74 4.89 5.79
C PHE A 115 -27.20 4.99 6.27
N PRO A 116 -27.87 6.17 6.26
CA PRO A 116 -29.30 6.25 6.60
C PRO A 116 -30.18 5.34 5.75
N LEU A 117 -29.93 5.28 4.44
CA LEU A 117 -30.67 4.42 3.52
C LEU A 117 -30.53 2.93 3.88
N LEU A 118 -29.31 2.47 4.15
CA LEU A 118 -29.04 1.10 4.58
C LEU A 118 -29.67 0.80 5.94
N MET A 119 -29.70 1.76 6.86
CA MET A 119 -30.35 1.60 8.16
C MET A 119 -31.89 1.51 8.05
N VAL A 120 -32.51 2.25 7.13
CA VAL A 120 -33.95 2.11 6.83
C VAL A 120 -34.24 0.73 6.25
N PHE A 121 -33.45 0.28 5.26
CA PHE A 121 -33.58 -1.05 4.70
C PHE A 121 -33.40 -2.14 5.77
N TYR A 122 -32.38 -2.00 6.63
CA TYR A 122 -32.15 -2.88 7.77
C TYR A 122 -33.36 -2.93 8.72
N ALA A 123 -33.99 -1.79 9.03
CA ALA A 123 -35.18 -1.75 9.87
C ALA A 123 -36.36 -2.52 9.24
N VAL A 124 -36.54 -2.42 7.91
CA VAL A 124 -37.55 -3.20 7.17
C VAL A 124 -37.25 -4.70 7.24
N VAL A 125 -35.99 -5.10 7.08
CA VAL A 125 -35.55 -6.50 7.22
C VAL A 125 -35.81 -7.02 8.63
N ILE A 126 -35.44 -6.26 9.67
CA ILE A 126 -35.73 -6.62 11.06
C ILE A 126 -37.23 -6.75 11.30
N TRP A 127 -38.04 -5.82 10.80
CA TRP A 127 -39.49 -5.89 10.92
C TRP A 127 -40.06 -7.16 10.27
N PHE A 128 -39.61 -7.48 9.05
CA PHE A 128 -40.01 -8.71 8.35
C PHE A 128 -39.57 -9.97 9.10
N CYS A 129 -38.33 -10.04 9.59
CA CYS A 129 -37.84 -11.16 10.39
C CYS A 129 -38.65 -11.34 11.68
N ARG A 130 -39.03 -10.25 12.35
CA ARG A 130 -39.91 -10.33 13.53
C ARG A 130 -41.30 -10.85 13.18
N GLN A 131 -41.85 -10.44 12.05
CA GLN A 131 -43.14 -10.95 11.58
C GLN A 131 -43.05 -12.47 11.33
N MET A 132 -41.99 -12.95 10.66
CA MET A 132 -41.78 -14.38 10.44
C MET A 132 -41.58 -15.15 11.74
N GLU A 133 -40.77 -14.65 12.69
CA GLU A 133 -40.55 -15.31 13.98
C GLU A 133 -41.85 -15.41 14.80
N SER A 134 -42.75 -14.43 14.67
CA SER A 134 -44.09 -14.50 15.28
C SER A 134 -45.00 -15.56 14.66
N LEU A 135 -44.88 -15.79 13.35
CA LEU A 135 -45.66 -16.81 12.61
C LEU A 135 -45.13 -18.23 12.86
N ASP A 136 -43.82 -18.39 12.96
CA ASP A 136 -43.13 -19.68 13.24
C ASP A 136 -43.22 -20.10 14.72
N SER A 137 -43.94 -19.35 15.56
CA SER A 137 -44.23 -19.67 16.97
C SER A 137 -45.19 -20.86 17.14
N SER A 138 -45.31 -21.74 16.13
CA SER A 138 -46.07 -22.99 16.26
C SER A 138 -45.29 -23.98 17.16
N PRO A 139 -45.94 -24.65 18.12
CA PRO A 139 -45.27 -25.51 19.10
C PRO A 139 -44.73 -26.84 18.53
N PHE A 140 -44.84 -27.10 17.22
CA PHE A 140 -44.63 -28.42 16.62
C PHE A 140 -43.33 -28.61 15.84
N VAL A 141 -42.59 -27.55 15.51
CA VAL A 141 -41.32 -27.67 14.77
C VAL A 141 -40.13 -27.57 15.72
N THR A 142 -39.56 -28.73 16.08
CA THR A 142 -38.33 -28.80 16.87
C THR A 142 -37.14 -28.59 15.93
N GLU A 143 -36.84 -27.33 15.60
CA GLU A 143 -35.62 -27.04 14.85
C GLU A 143 -34.38 -27.44 15.67
N SER A 144 -33.46 -28.18 15.02
CA SER A 144 -32.19 -28.54 15.64
C SER A 144 -31.40 -27.29 16.00
N SER A 145 -30.89 -27.22 17.24
CA SER A 145 -30.03 -26.11 17.69
C SER A 145 -28.79 -25.92 16.81
N SER A 146 -28.30 -27.00 16.17
CA SER A 146 -27.20 -26.92 15.21
C SER A 146 -27.57 -26.14 13.94
N ARG A 147 -28.81 -26.28 13.45
CA ARG A 147 -29.28 -25.59 12.25
C ARG A 147 -29.32 -24.08 12.47
N VAL A 148 -29.87 -23.65 13.60
CA VAL A 148 -29.96 -22.23 13.98
C VAL A 148 -28.57 -21.60 14.16
N LEU A 149 -27.62 -22.36 14.74
CA LEU A 149 -26.23 -21.94 14.85
C LEU A 149 -25.61 -21.69 13.46
N TRP A 150 -25.68 -22.67 12.57
CA TRP A 150 -25.08 -22.56 11.23
C TRP A 150 -25.70 -21.45 10.38
N GLN A 151 -27.01 -21.22 10.50
CA GLN A 151 -27.68 -20.11 9.82
C GLN A 151 -27.14 -18.75 10.29
N ASN A 152 -27.06 -18.53 11.60
CA ASN A 152 -26.54 -17.27 12.15
C ASN A 152 -25.05 -17.07 11.79
N LEU A 153 -24.24 -18.12 11.85
CA LEU A 153 -22.83 -18.06 11.43
C LEU A 153 -22.68 -17.75 9.94
N SER A 154 -23.57 -18.28 9.09
CA SER A 154 -23.55 -17.98 7.65
C SER A 154 -23.90 -16.52 7.37
N ILE A 155 -24.91 -15.97 8.07
CA ILE A 155 -25.27 -14.54 7.97
C ILE A 155 -24.12 -13.67 8.45
N MET A 156 -23.47 -14.02 9.58
CA MET A 156 -22.27 -13.32 10.04
C MET A 156 -21.13 -13.36 9.03
N GLY A 157 -20.84 -14.54 8.48
CA GLY A 157 -19.81 -14.71 7.45
C GLY A 157 -20.07 -13.82 6.24
N ALA A 158 -21.32 -13.76 5.76
CA ALA A 158 -21.70 -12.89 4.65
C ALA A 158 -21.49 -11.40 4.99
N MET A 159 -21.87 -10.95 6.19
CA MET A 159 -21.65 -9.57 6.61
C MET A 159 -20.16 -9.24 6.78
N MET A 160 -19.34 -10.17 7.26
CA MET A 160 -17.89 -10.00 7.38
C MET A 160 -17.22 -9.87 6.01
N LEU A 161 -17.62 -10.70 5.04
CA LEU A 161 -17.16 -10.58 3.66
C LEU A 161 -17.54 -9.24 3.05
N MET A 162 -18.75 -8.75 3.35
CA MET A 162 -19.19 -7.41 2.95
C MET A 162 -18.33 -6.32 3.61
N THR A 163 -18.00 -6.42 4.90
CA THR A 163 -17.05 -5.50 5.56
C THR A 163 -15.70 -5.50 4.87
N CYS A 164 -15.15 -6.66 4.51
CA CYS A 164 -13.88 -6.74 3.78
C CYS A 164 -13.95 -6.17 2.37
N ALA A 165 -15.09 -6.30 1.69
CA ALA A 165 -15.29 -5.79 0.33
C ALA A 165 -15.45 -4.27 0.29
N ILE A 166 -16.06 -3.69 1.34
CA ILE A 166 -16.22 -2.24 1.50
C ILE A 166 -14.94 -1.59 2.01
N GLY A 167 -14.26 -2.22 2.96
CA GLY A 167 -13.02 -1.67 3.52
C GLY A 167 -11.91 -1.53 2.49
N CYS A 168 -10.91 -0.69 2.83
CA CYS A 168 -9.77 -0.44 1.95
C CYS A 168 -9.02 -1.74 1.65
N SER A 169 -9.12 -2.19 0.40
CA SER A 169 -8.45 -3.38 -0.15
C SER A 169 -7.31 -3.03 -1.12
N ASP A 170 -6.90 -1.76 -1.11
CA ASP A 170 -5.87 -1.26 -2.00
C ASP A 170 -4.46 -1.58 -1.49
N GLU A 171 -3.88 -2.65 -2.03
CA GLU A 171 -2.54 -3.14 -1.68
C GLU A 171 -1.46 -2.06 -1.78
N VAL A 172 -1.47 -1.24 -2.84
CA VAL A 172 -0.45 -0.19 -3.04
C VAL A 172 -0.59 0.88 -1.97
N PHE A 173 -1.83 1.23 -1.62
CA PHE A 173 -2.07 2.18 -0.54
C PHE A 173 -1.59 1.62 0.81
N HIS A 174 -1.89 0.36 1.12
CA HIS A 174 -1.37 -0.31 2.33
C HIS A 174 0.17 -0.28 2.38
N TYR A 175 0.86 -0.61 1.28
CA TYR A 175 2.33 -0.55 1.23
C TYR A 175 2.86 0.85 1.48
N ARG A 176 2.24 1.88 0.88
CA ARG A 176 2.63 3.27 1.12
C ARG A 176 2.50 3.66 2.58
N MET A 177 1.35 3.38 3.19
CA MET A 177 1.08 3.78 4.57
C MET A 177 2.00 3.06 5.55
N ARG A 178 2.26 1.77 5.32
CA ARG A 178 3.25 1.02 6.09
C ARG A 178 4.67 1.58 5.94
N MET A 179 5.11 1.87 4.70
CA MET A 179 6.41 2.49 4.47
C MET A 179 6.53 3.87 5.12
N GLU A 180 5.51 4.72 5.05
CA GLU A 180 5.51 6.04 5.70
C GLU A 180 5.60 5.91 7.23
N ASN A 181 4.87 4.96 7.82
CA ASN A 181 4.94 4.68 9.24
C ASN A 181 6.35 4.24 9.67
N ASP A 182 6.99 3.34 8.90
CA ASP A 182 8.36 2.89 9.16
C ASP A 182 9.38 4.01 8.97
N LEU A 183 9.24 4.83 7.92
CA LEU A 183 10.09 6.00 7.66
C LEU A 183 9.98 7.05 8.77
N SER A 184 8.76 7.36 9.22
CA SER A 184 8.53 8.29 10.33
C SER A 184 9.15 7.79 11.64
N SER A 185 9.21 6.47 11.81
CA SER A 185 9.86 5.81 12.95
C SER A 185 11.36 5.54 12.74
N GLN A 186 11.96 6.04 11.65
CA GLN A 186 13.37 5.81 11.28
C GLN A 186 13.77 4.33 11.07
N ARG A 187 12.79 3.44 10.84
CA ARG A 187 13.01 2.02 10.54
C ARG A 187 13.21 1.80 9.04
N TYR A 188 14.25 2.42 8.48
CA TYR A 188 14.48 2.46 7.03
C TYR A 188 14.66 1.07 6.39
N GLN A 189 15.31 0.14 7.08
CA GLN A 189 15.50 -1.22 6.57
C GLN A 189 14.18 -2.00 6.49
N GLU A 190 13.29 -1.83 7.49
CA GLU A 190 11.96 -2.45 7.47
C GLU A 190 11.12 -1.90 6.32
N ALA A 191 11.16 -0.58 6.10
CA ALA A 191 10.47 0.07 4.99
C ALA A 191 10.86 -0.52 3.63
N LEU A 192 12.14 -0.88 3.42
CA LEU A 192 12.61 -1.50 2.18
C LEU A 192 12.06 -2.92 1.95
N THR A 193 11.62 -3.62 3.00
CA THR A 193 11.01 -4.95 2.85
C THR A 193 9.53 -4.87 2.43
N VAL A 194 8.89 -3.71 2.59
CA VAL A 194 7.46 -3.54 2.31
C VAL A 194 7.20 -3.57 0.81
N GLY A 195 6.43 -4.57 0.37
CA GLY A 195 6.03 -4.73 -1.04
C GLY A 195 7.21 -4.88 -2.00
N SER A 196 8.36 -5.38 -1.54
CA SER A 196 9.58 -5.52 -2.36
C SER A 196 9.44 -6.56 -3.48
N ASN A 197 8.61 -7.59 -3.26
CA ASN A 197 8.32 -8.64 -4.24
C ASN A 197 7.06 -8.35 -5.08
N GLU A 198 6.38 -7.24 -4.80
CA GLU A 198 5.09 -6.93 -5.40
C GLU A 198 5.26 -6.06 -6.64
N GLU A 199 4.60 -6.42 -7.74
CA GLU A 199 4.80 -5.72 -9.01
C GLU A 199 4.05 -4.39 -9.09
N LYS A 200 2.91 -4.28 -8.39
CA LYS A 200 2.09 -3.07 -8.39
C LYS A 200 2.82 -1.95 -7.66
N THR A 201 2.91 -0.79 -8.29
CA THR A 201 3.58 0.39 -7.74
C THR A 201 2.95 1.67 -8.26
N ASP A 202 3.14 2.77 -7.55
CA ASP A 202 2.80 4.12 -7.98
C ASP A 202 3.98 5.09 -7.74
N SER A 203 3.83 6.34 -8.15
CA SER A 203 4.90 7.35 -8.00
C SER A 203 5.17 7.71 -6.54
N SER A 204 4.16 7.68 -5.66
CA SER A 204 4.37 7.84 -4.22
C SER A 204 5.21 6.71 -3.63
N LEU A 205 4.93 5.45 -3.96
CA LEU A 205 5.71 4.31 -3.49
C LEU A 205 7.15 4.34 -4.03
N THR A 206 7.32 4.78 -5.28
CA THR A 206 8.64 5.03 -5.87
C THR A 206 9.42 6.07 -5.06
N PHE A 207 8.80 7.19 -4.70
CA PHE A 207 9.40 8.20 -3.82
C PHE A 207 9.84 7.61 -2.47
N LEU A 208 8.96 6.87 -1.79
CA LEU A 208 9.24 6.29 -0.47
C LEU A 208 10.40 5.29 -0.53
N ARG A 209 10.50 4.49 -1.60
CA ARG A 209 11.63 3.58 -1.83
C ARG A 209 12.93 4.33 -2.05
N ILE A 210 12.93 5.39 -2.85
CA ILE A 210 14.11 6.25 -3.07
C ILE A 210 14.57 6.87 -1.75
N TRP A 211 13.63 7.37 -0.95
CA TRP A 211 13.94 7.93 0.37
C TRP A 211 14.57 6.87 1.29
N ALA A 212 13.95 5.69 1.44
CA ALA A 212 14.47 4.61 2.27
C ALA A 212 15.86 4.12 1.80
N LEU A 213 16.06 3.97 0.49
CA LEU A 213 17.34 3.58 -0.09
C LEU A 213 18.43 4.62 0.12
N SER A 214 18.09 5.90 0.01
CA SER A 214 19.04 6.98 0.28
C SER A 214 19.42 7.05 1.75
N ALA A 215 18.46 6.87 2.66
CA ALA A 215 18.70 6.84 4.11
C ALA A 215 19.59 5.67 4.53
N THR A 216 19.63 4.60 3.73
CA THR A 216 20.44 3.39 3.97
C THR A 216 21.70 3.31 3.10
N HIS A 217 21.99 4.37 2.31
CA HIS A 217 23.13 4.45 1.39
C HIS A 217 23.17 3.35 0.32
N GLN A 218 22.00 2.91 -0.17
CA GLN A 218 21.85 1.83 -1.17
C GLN A 218 21.17 2.31 -2.47
N LEU A 219 21.03 3.62 -2.66
CA LEU A 219 20.27 4.18 -3.78
C LEU A 219 20.86 3.77 -5.14
N GLY A 220 22.16 3.95 -5.36
CA GLY A 220 22.81 3.54 -6.61
C GLY A 220 22.92 2.02 -6.80
N ASP A 221 22.74 1.23 -5.75
CA ASP A 221 22.94 -0.23 -5.77
C ASP A 221 21.66 -1.03 -5.99
N LYS A 222 20.52 -0.52 -5.49
CA LYS A 222 19.27 -1.30 -5.43
C LYS A 222 18.04 -0.63 -6.03
N LEU A 223 18.13 0.63 -6.50
CA LEU A 223 16.95 1.35 -6.99
C LEU A 223 16.17 0.56 -8.04
N PHE A 224 16.88 -0.05 -9.00
CA PHE A 224 16.26 -0.77 -10.12
C PHE A 224 15.94 -2.23 -9.79
N GLU A 225 16.10 -2.64 -8.54
CA GLU A 225 15.60 -3.94 -8.05
C GLU A 225 14.12 -3.87 -7.62
N TYR A 226 13.56 -2.66 -7.51
CA TYR A 226 12.16 -2.42 -7.19
C TYR A 226 11.35 -2.06 -8.44
N PRO A 227 10.02 -2.27 -8.44
CA PRO A 227 9.14 -1.67 -9.44
C PRO A 227 9.07 -0.14 -9.29
N LEU A 228 9.31 0.59 -10.39
CA LEU A 228 9.41 2.05 -10.41
C LEU A 228 8.41 2.66 -11.39
N VAL A 229 7.75 3.75 -11.02
CA VAL A 229 6.82 4.50 -11.88
C VAL A 229 6.99 6.01 -11.70
N GLY A 230 7.01 6.75 -12.81
CA GLY A 230 6.97 8.21 -12.82
C GLY A 230 8.32 8.93 -13.06
N GLY A 231 9.39 8.17 -13.35
CA GLY A 231 10.69 8.74 -13.74
C GLY A 231 11.28 9.66 -12.67
N SER A 232 12.04 10.67 -13.07
CA SER A 232 12.59 11.66 -12.14
C SER A 232 11.51 12.50 -11.44
N ASP A 233 10.33 12.68 -12.05
CA ASP A 233 9.23 13.43 -11.45
C ASP A 233 8.64 12.75 -10.20
N ALA A 234 8.87 11.45 -10.03
CA ALA A 234 8.51 10.71 -8.83
C ALA A 234 9.48 10.91 -7.65
N MET A 235 10.62 11.57 -7.85
CA MET A 235 11.65 11.67 -6.83
C MET A 235 11.37 12.69 -5.74
N LEU A 236 10.46 13.64 -5.92
CA LEU A 236 10.07 14.58 -4.86
C LEU A 236 8.55 14.73 -4.76
N PRO A 237 8.01 15.04 -3.57
CA PRO A 237 6.60 15.33 -3.40
C PRO A 237 6.20 16.54 -4.24
N ASN A 238 5.18 16.36 -5.08
CA ASN A 238 4.66 17.41 -5.96
C ASN A 238 3.19 17.76 -5.66
N GLY A 239 2.55 17.04 -4.74
CA GLY A 239 1.15 17.23 -4.34
C GLY A 239 0.12 16.73 -5.35
N SER A 240 0.57 16.11 -6.45
CA SER A 240 -0.27 15.48 -7.47
C SER A 240 0.05 13.99 -7.55
N SER A 241 1.02 13.57 -8.38
CA SER A 241 1.42 12.17 -8.52
C SER A 241 2.19 11.62 -7.33
N VAL A 242 2.89 12.48 -6.58
CA VAL A 242 3.63 12.10 -5.37
C VAL A 242 3.05 12.85 -4.18
N LYS A 243 2.39 12.09 -3.31
CA LYS A 243 1.81 12.54 -2.04
C LYS A 243 2.29 11.66 -0.89
N VAL A 244 2.58 12.32 0.23
CA VAL A 244 2.97 11.72 1.52
C VAL A 244 1.90 12.17 2.54
N MET A 245 1.38 11.24 3.33
CA MET A 245 0.22 11.46 4.19
C MET A 245 0.57 11.61 5.68
N MET A 246 1.60 10.91 6.14
CA MET A 246 2.00 10.83 7.54
C MET A 246 3.46 11.27 7.76
N ALA A 247 4.35 10.88 6.85
CA ALA A 247 5.77 11.13 7.04
C ALA A 247 6.12 12.59 6.71
N SER A 248 6.87 13.26 7.60
CA SER A 248 7.40 14.60 7.30
C SER A 248 8.44 14.49 6.19
N THR A 249 8.35 15.35 5.17
CA THR A 249 9.31 15.39 4.06
C THR A 249 10.57 16.20 4.41
N GLU A 250 10.60 16.84 5.58
CA GLU A 250 11.74 17.65 6.04
C GLU A 250 13.08 16.88 6.07
N PRO A 251 13.16 15.63 6.57
CA PRO A 251 14.40 14.86 6.56
C PRO A 251 14.95 14.62 5.16
N VAL A 252 14.08 14.53 4.14
CA VAL A 252 14.51 14.41 2.74
C VAL A 252 15.22 15.68 2.28
N TYR A 253 14.65 16.85 2.56
CA TYR A 253 15.26 18.11 2.16
C TYR A 253 16.55 18.41 2.94
N ILE A 254 16.63 18.02 4.22
CA ILE A 254 17.86 18.08 5.00
C ILE A 254 18.93 17.16 4.37
N MET A 255 18.54 15.94 3.98
CA MET A 255 19.43 15.00 3.32
C MET A 255 19.94 15.53 1.98
N LEU A 256 19.13 16.31 1.25
CA LEU A 256 19.50 16.96 -0.01
C LEU A 256 20.29 18.27 0.16
N GLY A 257 20.26 18.87 1.35
CA GLY A 257 21.03 20.06 1.71
C GLY A 257 20.18 21.31 1.89
N VAL A 258 19.43 21.73 0.85
CA VAL A 258 18.63 22.96 0.90
C VAL A 258 17.22 22.69 0.40
N TYR A 259 16.22 23.32 1.03
CA TYR A 259 14.84 23.39 0.57
C TYR A 259 14.60 24.63 -0.31
N PHE A 260 14.22 24.42 -1.58
CA PHE A 260 13.79 25.53 -2.45
C PHE A 260 12.28 25.79 -2.31
N LYS A 261 11.90 27.03 -1.96
CA LYS A 261 10.48 27.45 -1.91
C LYS A 261 9.77 27.41 -3.26
N GLN A 262 10.52 27.58 -4.35
CA GLN A 262 9.99 27.54 -5.71
C GLN A 262 9.74 26.10 -6.13
N LYS A 263 8.51 25.77 -6.54
CA LYS A 263 8.19 24.47 -7.14
C LYS A 263 8.94 24.31 -8.46
N MET A 264 9.68 23.22 -8.59
CA MET A 264 10.43 22.86 -9.79
C MET A 264 10.43 21.34 -9.97
N ARG A 265 10.65 20.87 -11.19
CA ARG A 265 10.78 19.43 -11.45
C ARG A 265 11.98 18.87 -10.67
N PRO A 266 11.93 17.63 -10.15
CA PRO A 266 12.99 17.10 -9.30
C PRO A 266 14.37 17.08 -9.96
N ARG A 267 14.46 16.72 -11.25
CA ARG A 267 15.73 16.81 -11.99
C ARG A 267 16.33 18.22 -11.96
N VAL A 268 15.53 19.24 -12.28
CA VAL A 268 15.95 20.65 -12.25
C VAL A 268 16.34 21.09 -10.84
N TYR A 269 15.64 20.57 -9.83
CA TYR A 269 15.98 20.78 -8.41
C TYR A 269 17.40 20.31 -8.10
N PHE A 270 17.72 19.06 -8.45
CA PHE A 270 19.02 18.47 -8.17
C PHE A 270 20.13 19.15 -8.99
N GLU A 271 19.91 19.44 -10.27
CA GLU A 271 20.86 20.18 -11.10
C GLU A 271 21.20 21.54 -10.48
N LYS A 272 20.18 22.28 -9.99
CA LYS A 272 20.36 23.58 -9.36
C LYS A 272 21.12 23.51 -8.02
N LEU A 273 20.90 22.46 -7.22
CA LEU A 273 21.68 22.21 -6.00
C LEU A 273 23.19 22.11 -6.32
N HIS A 274 23.54 21.35 -7.36
CA HIS A 274 24.93 21.15 -7.75
C HIS A 274 25.53 22.40 -8.39
N GLN A 275 24.78 23.12 -9.24
CA GLN A 275 25.23 24.40 -9.81
C GLN A 275 25.55 25.45 -8.74
N LYS A 276 24.80 25.45 -7.64
CA LYS A 276 24.98 26.38 -6.52
C LYS A 276 25.91 25.89 -5.41
N TRP A 277 26.50 24.70 -5.56
CA TRP A 277 27.36 24.09 -4.54
C TRP A 277 26.67 23.87 -3.19
N TRP A 278 25.35 23.64 -3.21
CA TRP A 278 24.53 23.35 -2.03
C TRP A 278 24.17 21.87 -1.88
N ALA A 279 24.59 21.05 -2.84
CA ALA A 279 24.36 19.61 -2.85
C ALA A 279 25.16 18.89 -1.76
N THR A 280 24.51 17.99 -1.05
CA THR A 280 25.16 17.02 -0.13
C THR A 280 25.71 15.81 -0.89
N LYS A 281 26.47 14.94 -0.22
CA LYS A 281 26.91 13.67 -0.80
C LYS A 281 25.73 12.79 -1.26
N ALA A 282 24.65 12.74 -0.49
CA ALA A 282 23.45 12.00 -0.87
C ALA A 282 22.81 12.59 -2.15
N SER A 283 22.83 13.92 -2.30
CA SER A 283 22.29 14.58 -3.50
C SER A 283 22.95 14.15 -4.79
N ASN A 284 24.23 13.75 -4.75
CA ASN A 284 24.93 13.22 -5.91
C ASN A 284 24.19 12.00 -6.45
N ASP A 285 23.82 11.06 -5.58
CA ASP A 285 23.12 9.84 -5.98
C ASP A 285 21.70 10.14 -6.46
N TRP A 286 21.03 11.12 -5.86
CA TRP A 286 19.71 11.55 -6.33
C TRP A 286 19.76 12.16 -7.73
N LEU A 287 20.77 12.99 -8.03
CA LEU A 287 20.94 13.54 -9.37
C LEU A 287 21.27 12.45 -10.39
N LEU A 288 22.20 11.55 -10.06
CA LEU A 288 22.60 10.45 -10.95
C LEU A 288 21.41 9.53 -11.22
N CYS A 289 20.66 9.14 -10.18
CA CYS A 289 19.46 8.33 -10.34
C CYS A 289 18.34 9.07 -11.09
N ALA A 290 18.22 10.40 -10.97
CA ALA A 290 17.26 11.17 -11.77
C ALA A 290 17.53 11.03 -13.27
N TYR A 291 18.80 11.09 -13.70
CA TYR A 291 19.16 10.84 -15.10
C TYR A 291 18.81 9.42 -15.54
N LEU A 292 19.14 8.42 -14.71
CA LEU A 292 18.86 7.01 -15.03
C LEU A 292 17.35 6.73 -15.09
N LEU A 293 16.55 7.27 -14.18
CA LEU A 293 15.09 7.16 -14.18
C LEU A 293 14.46 7.78 -15.44
N ASP A 294 15.07 8.84 -15.98
CA ASP A 294 14.63 9.46 -17.24
C ASP A 294 15.24 8.77 -18.48
N CYS A 295 15.97 7.67 -18.31
CA CYS A 295 16.73 6.98 -19.37
C CYS A 295 17.76 7.89 -20.08
N ASP A 296 18.21 8.96 -19.43
CA ASP A 296 19.20 9.92 -19.93
C ASP A 296 20.62 9.46 -19.54
N VAL A 297 21.06 8.38 -20.21
CA VAL A 297 22.39 7.79 -19.96
C VAL A 297 23.53 8.72 -20.36
N ASP A 298 23.31 9.67 -21.27
CA ASP A 298 24.32 10.66 -21.65
C ASP A 298 24.56 11.63 -20.50
N ALA A 299 23.51 12.26 -19.95
CA ALA A 299 23.66 13.17 -18.83
C ALA A 299 24.27 12.46 -17.61
N PHE A 300 23.91 11.20 -17.37
CA PHE A 300 24.54 10.36 -16.37
C PHE A 300 26.06 10.22 -16.60
N ALA A 301 26.48 9.77 -17.80
CA ALA A 301 27.88 9.52 -18.13
C ALA A 301 28.76 10.79 -18.05
N HIS A 302 28.21 11.96 -18.39
CA HIS A 302 28.91 13.23 -18.28
C HIS A 302 29.09 13.74 -16.84
N ASN A 303 28.29 13.23 -15.89
CA ASN A 303 28.29 13.72 -14.51
C ASN A 303 28.87 12.72 -13.49
N ILE A 304 28.87 11.41 -13.78
CA ILE A 304 29.31 10.37 -12.83
C ILE A 304 30.74 10.59 -12.29
N THR A 305 31.68 10.99 -13.16
CA THR A 305 33.09 11.21 -12.79
C THR A 305 33.31 12.42 -11.88
N LYS A 306 32.31 13.29 -11.72
CA LYS A 306 32.36 14.42 -10.78
C LYS A 306 32.20 13.95 -9.34
N TYR A 307 31.54 12.81 -9.13
CA TYR A 307 31.12 12.34 -7.80
C TYR A 307 31.74 11.00 -7.42
N TYR A 308 32.09 10.18 -8.42
CA TYR A 308 32.63 8.84 -8.23
C TYR A 308 33.91 8.62 -9.02
N ARG A 309 34.78 7.80 -8.46
CA ARG A 309 35.88 7.17 -9.21
C ARG A 309 35.33 5.94 -9.92
N LEU A 310 35.82 5.70 -11.13
CA LEU A 310 35.41 4.58 -11.97
C LEU A 310 36.23 3.34 -11.60
N ASP A 311 36.00 2.84 -10.39
CA ASP A 311 36.66 1.64 -9.86
C ASP A 311 35.62 0.63 -9.36
N SER A 312 36.09 -0.44 -8.72
CA SER A 312 35.24 -1.54 -8.24
C SER A 312 34.24 -1.15 -7.14
N HIS A 313 34.37 0.03 -6.52
CA HIS A 313 33.43 0.51 -5.49
C HIS A 313 32.22 1.25 -6.09
N LEU A 314 32.14 1.34 -7.42
CA LEU A 314 31.00 1.98 -8.07
C LEU A 314 29.72 1.18 -7.81
N PRO A 315 28.62 1.85 -7.41
CA PRO A 315 27.33 1.19 -7.20
C PRO A 315 26.91 0.33 -8.40
N LYS A 316 26.27 -0.80 -8.12
CA LYS A 316 25.88 -1.82 -9.11
C LYS A 316 25.20 -1.20 -10.34
N HIS A 317 24.14 -0.43 -10.15
CA HIS A 317 23.36 0.10 -11.29
C HIS A 317 24.09 1.21 -12.05
N TYR A 318 25.06 1.86 -11.43
CA TYR A 318 25.91 2.83 -12.12
C TYR A 318 26.89 2.10 -13.06
N ARG A 319 27.43 0.95 -12.64
CA ARG A 319 28.23 0.07 -13.52
C ARG A 319 27.39 -0.43 -14.70
N GLU A 320 26.19 -0.95 -14.41
CA GLU A 320 25.24 -1.39 -15.45
C GLU A 320 24.95 -0.25 -16.46
N ALA A 321 24.69 0.97 -15.98
CA ALA A 321 24.44 2.13 -16.82
C ALA A 321 25.64 2.53 -17.68
N LEU A 322 26.87 2.43 -17.16
CA LEU A 322 28.10 2.71 -17.90
C LEU A 322 28.37 1.68 -18.99
N ILE A 323 28.19 0.39 -18.71
CA ILE A 323 28.30 -0.68 -19.72
C ILE A 323 27.31 -0.41 -20.85
N LEU A 324 26.03 -0.18 -20.50
CA LEU A 324 24.99 0.17 -21.46
C LEU A 324 25.38 1.40 -22.30
N TYR A 325 25.89 2.46 -21.67
CA TYR A 325 26.32 3.68 -22.36
C TYR A 325 27.42 3.40 -23.40
N THR A 326 28.46 2.64 -23.02
CA THR A 326 29.56 2.27 -23.91
C THR A 326 29.06 1.52 -25.16
N HIS A 327 28.08 0.63 -25.00
CA HIS A 327 27.50 -0.10 -26.13
C HIS A 327 26.50 0.71 -26.97
N LEU A 328 25.89 1.76 -26.39
CA LEU A 328 24.90 2.59 -27.10
C LEU A 328 25.50 3.72 -27.93
N ARG A 329 26.80 3.99 -27.80
CA ARG A 329 27.46 5.16 -28.40
C ARG A 329 28.64 4.72 -29.25
N GLU A 330 28.68 5.20 -30.49
CA GLU A 330 29.80 4.96 -31.42
C GLU A 330 31.07 5.69 -30.96
N HIS A 331 30.91 6.88 -30.37
CA HIS A 331 31.99 7.71 -29.83
C HIS A 331 31.67 8.12 -28.39
N PRO A 332 31.80 7.19 -27.43
CA PRO A 332 31.47 7.46 -26.04
C PRO A 332 32.44 8.48 -25.44
N TYR A 333 31.91 9.44 -24.68
CA TYR A 333 32.71 10.39 -23.90
C TYR A 333 33.55 9.69 -22.83
N LEU A 334 33.00 8.59 -22.30
CA LEU A 334 33.60 7.78 -21.25
C LEU A 334 33.46 6.30 -21.61
N VAL A 335 34.55 5.56 -21.50
CA VAL A 335 34.56 4.11 -21.68
C VAL A 335 34.75 3.44 -20.31
N TYR A 336 33.90 2.48 -20.00
CA TYR A 336 33.96 1.66 -18.80
C TYR A 336 33.89 0.19 -19.18
N HIS A 337 34.74 -0.63 -18.58
CA HIS A 337 34.81 -2.07 -18.82
C HIS A 337 34.85 -2.83 -17.50
N ASP A 338 34.08 -3.91 -17.44
CA ASP A 338 34.06 -4.88 -16.35
C ASP A 338 33.76 -6.23 -17.00
N ALA A 339 34.77 -7.10 -17.07
CA ALA A 339 34.68 -8.34 -17.86
C ALA A 339 33.49 -9.23 -17.48
N VAL A 340 33.05 -9.19 -16.22
CA VAL A 340 31.88 -9.96 -15.77
C VAL A 340 30.60 -9.27 -16.24
N MET A 341 30.48 -7.96 -16.02
CA MET A 341 29.29 -7.20 -16.39
C MET A 341 29.11 -7.06 -17.91
N ASP A 342 30.22 -6.98 -18.66
CA ASP A 342 30.23 -6.98 -20.13
C ASP A 342 29.66 -8.32 -20.64
N ALA A 343 30.10 -9.46 -20.09
CA ALA A 343 29.57 -10.77 -20.42
C ALA A 343 28.08 -10.91 -20.05
N ASP A 344 27.68 -10.47 -18.86
CA ASP A 344 26.28 -10.47 -18.41
C ASP A 344 25.38 -9.63 -19.35
N TYR A 345 25.91 -8.53 -19.88
CA TYR A 345 25.19 -7.68 -20.83
C TYR A 345 25.08 -8.32 -22.22
N GLU A 346 26.12 -8.99 -22.69
CA GLU A 346 26.07 -9.78 -23.95
C GLU A 346 25.00 -10.89 -23.84
N ASP A 347 24.97 -11.62 -22.73
CA ASP A 347 23.95 -12.64 -22.46
C ASP A 347 22.52 -12.04 -22.44
N TYR A 348 22.36 -10.86 -21.83
CA TYR A 348 21.10 -10.12 -21.87
C TYR A 348 20.67 -9.81 -23.32
N GLN A 349 21.61 -9.33 -24.15
CA GLN A 349 21.32 -9.02 -25.56
C GLN A 349 20.94 -10.26 -26.36
N ASP A 350 21.61 -11.37 -26.16
CA ASP A 350 21.34 -12.61 -26.88
C ASP A 350 20.00 -13.22 -26.47
N MET A 351 19.68 -13.21 -25.17
CA MET A 351 18.36 -13.62 -24.71
C MET A 351 17.24 -12.73 -25.26
N SER A 352 17.49 -11.43 -25.44
CA SER A 352 16.51 -10.50 -26.04
C SER A 352 16.21 -10.79 -27.52
N LYS A 353 17.13 -11.47 -28.23
CA LYS A 353 16.99 -11.86 -29.64
C LYS A 353 16.42 -13.28 -29.79
N LYS A 354 16.61 -14.15 -28.79
CA LYS A 354 16.21 -15.57 -28.82
C LYS A 354 14.70 -15.78 -28.99
N TYR A 355 13.88 -14.99 -28.31
CA TYR A 355 12.43 -15.17 -28.28
C TYR A 355 11.71 -14.24 -29.27
N ALA A 356 10.99 -14.81 -30.24
CA ALA A 356 10.21 -14.06 -31.23
C ALA A 356 8.94 -13.42 -30.63
N ASN A 357 8.30 -14.10 -29.68
CA ASN A 357 7.08 -13.61 -29.03
C ASN A 357 7.41 -12.49 -28.02
N PRO A 358 6.85 -11.27 -28.19
CA PRO A 358 7.13 -10.15 -27.28
C PRO A 358 6.78 -10.40 -25.82
N LYS A 359 5.73 -11.18 -25.53
CA LYS A 359 5.27 -11.45 -24.14
C LYS A 359 6.19 -12.45 -23.44
N GLU A 360 6.51 -13.55 -24.13
CA GLU A 360 7.45 -14.56 -23.64
C GLU A 360 8.83 -13.95 -23.40
N ARG A 361 9.32 -13.17 -24.38
CA ARG A 361 10.57 -12.41 -24.23
C ARG A 361 10.56 -11.49 -23.00
N PHE A 362 9.45 -10.78 -22.76
CA PHE A 362 9.34 -9.91 -21.59
C PHE A 362 9.38 -10.70 -20.28
N SER A 363 8.65 -11.82 -20.19
CA SER A 363 8.63 -12.66 -19.00
C SER A 363 10.04 -13.20 -18.68
N GLU A 364 10.69 -13.82 -19.66
CA GLU A 364 12.02 -14.43 -19.48
C GLU A 364 13.10 -13.39 -19.13
N LEU A 365 13.08 -12.22 -19.78
CA LEU A 365 13.98 -11.11 -19.45
C LEU A 365 13.70 -10.54 -18.07
N LYS A 366 12.44 -10.49 -17.64
CA LYS A 366 12.07 -10.00 -16.32
C LYS A 366 12.51 -10.97 -15.23
N ASP A 367 12.33 -12.26 -15.44
CA ASP A 367 12.69 -13.29 -14.45
C ASP A 367 14.21 -13.34 -14.22
N THR A 368 15.00 -13.19 -15.29
CA THR A 368 16.47 -13.27 -15.20
C THR A 368 17.12 -11.91 -14.88
N TYR A 369 16.70 -10.84 -15.56
CA TYR A 369 17.35 -9.53 -15.52
C TYR A 369 16.45 -8.40 -15.02
N GLY A 370 15.27 -8.69 -14.49
CA GLY A 370 14.30 -7.68 -14.04
C GLY A 370 14.82 -6.72 -12.98
N LYS A 371 15.91 -7.09 -12.29
CA LYS A 371 16.60 -6.30 -11.26
C LYS A 371 17.82 -5.52 -11.79
N THR A 372 17.96 -5.39 -13.10
CA THR A 372 19.05 -4.63 -13.74
C THR A 372 18.54 -3.32 -14.31
N TYR A 373 19.41 -2.32 -14.37
CA TYR A 373 19.12 -1.06 -15.06
C TYR A 373 18.87 -1.27 -16.57
N TRP A 374 19.48 -2.28 -17.19
CA TRP A 374 19.25 -2.60 -18.61
C TRP A 374 17.79 -2.93 -18.87
N PHE A 375 17.21 -3.82 -18.05
CA PHE A 375 15.80 -4.17 -18.15
C PHE A 375 14.90 -2.95 -17.96
N TYR A 376 15.19 -2.10 -16.96
CA TYR A 376 14.48 -0.85 -16.75
C TYR A 376 14.55 0.06 -17.99
N PHE A 377 15.75 0.31 -18.51
CA PHE A 377 16.00 1.20 -19.64
C PHE A 377 15.23 0.78 -20.90
N PHE A 378 15.35 -0.50 -21.30
CA PHE A 378 14.71 -0.97 -22.53
C PHE A 378 13.18 -1.06 -22.41
N THR A 379 12.64 -1.32 -21.21
CA THR A 379 11.19 -1.34 -21.00
C THR A 379 10.60 0.07 -20.99
N HIS A 380 11.23 1.02 -20.29
CA HIS A 380 10.69 2.37 -20.12
C HIS A 380 10.91 3.26 -21.34
N ARG A 381 12.03 3.09 -22.07
CA ARG A 381 12.26 3.81 -23.34
C ARG A 381 11.27 3.44 -24.44
N ARG A 382 10.79 2.18 -24.45
CA ARG A 382 9.73 1.75 -25.38
C ARG A 382 8.39 2.44 -25.07
N ILE A 383 8.06 2.60 -23.79
CA ILE A 383 6.84 3.31 -23.38
C ILE A 383 6.91 4.79 -23.80
N ALA A 384 8.07 5.42 -23.64
CA ALA A 384 8.28 6.82 -24.01
C ALA A 384 8.25 7.08 -25.53
N SER A 385 8.54 6.08 -26.37
CA SER A 385 8.47 6.19 -27.84
C SER A 385 7.10 5.84 -28.43
N MET A 386 6.19 5.29 -27.62
CA MET A 386 4.80 5.01 -27.98
C MET A 386 3.82 6.12 -27.57
N LYS A 387 4.25 7.09 -26.75
CA LYS A 387 3.55 8.32 -26.42
C LYS A 387 4.07 9.45 -27.29
#